data_AF-A0A942NSK6-F1
#
_entry.id   AF-A0A942NSK6-F1
#
_cell.length_a   1.000
_cell.length_b   1.000
_cell.length_c   1.000
_cell.angle_alpha   90.00
_cell.angle_beta   90.00
_cell.angle_gamma   90.00
#
_symmetry.space_group_name_H-M   'P 1'
#
loop_
_entity.id
_entity.type
_entity.pdbx_description
1 polymer ?
#
loop_
_entity_poly.entity_id
_entity_poly.type
_entity_poly.pdbx_seq_one_letter_code
_entity_poly.pdbx_strand_id
1 'polypeptide(L)' 'MNLDQYIGNINQKFKAGNATEHTFRGILEQLIESIVPTIRATNEPKRQSCGAPDYILCIFRIILTPPFRIILTPHSG' A
#
# COMPACT_ATOMS: atom_id res chain seq x y z
N MET A 1 4.09 -4.78 9.86
CA MET A 1 3.54 -6.09 9.48
C MET A 1 4.65 -7.00 8.95
N ASN A 2 4.93 -8.11 9.65
CA ASN A 2 5.85 -9.15 9.15
C ASN A 2 5.08 -10.28 8.48
N LEU A 3 5.77 -11.17 7.75
CA LEU A 3 5.15 -12.21 6.94
C LEU A 3 4.30 -13.20 7.75
N ASP A 4 4.73 -13.54 8.97
CA ASP A 4 3.98 -14.37 9.90
C ASP A 4 2.62 -13.75 10.29
N GLN A 5 2.64 -12.46 10.65
CA GLN A 5 1.43 -11.71 11.00
C GLN A 5 0.48 -11.58 9.81
N TYR A 6 1.02 -11.45 8.59
CA TYR A 6 0.24 -11.44 7.36
C TYR A 6 -0.51 -12.77 7.14
N ILE A 7 0.20 -13.90 7.22
CA ILE A 7 -0.43 -15.22 7.09
C ILE A 7 -1.44 -15.44 8.22
N GLY A 8 -1.13 -15.01 9.45
CA GLY A 8 -2.04 -15.06 10.59
C GLY A 8 -3.34 -14.27 10.35
N ASN A 9 -3.24 -13.03 9.89
CA ASN A 9 -4.40 -12.18 9.59
C ASN A 9 -5.23 -12.74 8.44
N ILE A 10 -4.61 -13.24 7.38
CA ILE A 10 -5.33 -13.91 6.28
C ILE A 10 -6.08 -15.13 6.79
N ASN A 11 -5.42 -16.01 7.54
CA ASN A 11 -6.05 -17.21 8.08
C ASN A 11 -7.19 -16.87 9.03
N GLN A 12 -7.04 -15.86 9.88
CA GLN A 12 -8.09 -15.43 10.79
C GLN A 12 -9.32 -14.93 10.02
N LYS A 13 -9.12 -14.09 9.00
CA LYS A 13 -10.20 -13.54 8.18
C LYS A 13 -10.86 -14.61 7.31
N PHE A 14 -10.07 -15.53 6.76
CA PHE A 14 -10.58 -16.68 6.03
C PHE A 14 -11.44 -17.58 6.92
N LYS A 15 -10.98 -17.90 8.14
CA LYS A 15 -11.75 -18.68 9.12
C LYS A 15 -13.00 -17.96 9.64
N ALA A 16 -13.00 -16.64 9.65
CA ALA A 16 -14.16 -15.84 10.06
C ALA A 16 -15.33 -15.92 9.06
N GLY A 17 -15.12 -16.44 7.84
CA GLY A 17 -16.17 -16.71 6.85
C GLY A 17 -16.81 -15.46 6.20
N ASN A 18 -16.56 -14.27 6.74
CA ASN A 18 -17.13 -13.00 6.27
C ASN A 18 -16.12 -12.14 5.50
N ALA A 19 -14.96 -12.70 5.15
CA ALA A 19 -13.94 -11.98 4.40
C ALA A 19 -14.28 -11.93 2.92
N THR A 20 -14.38 -10.71 2.39
CA THR A 20 -14.52 -10.45 0.95
C THR A 20 -13.15 -10.19 0.34
N GLU A 21 -13.06 -10.15 -0.99
CA GLU A 21 -11.82 -9.78 -1.70
C GLU A 21 -11.22 -8.47 -1.17
N HIS A 22 -12.07 -7.46 -0.92
CA HIS A 22 -11.67 -6.18 -0.32
C HIS A 22 -10.96 -6.34 1.05
N THR A 23 -11.33 -7.35 1.83
CA THR A 23 -10.66 -7.63 3.12
C THR A 23 -9.22 -8.08 2.91
N PHE A 24 -8.97 -8.97 1.95
CA PHE A 24 -7.62 -9.47 1.66
C PHE A 24 -6.75 -8.38 1.02
N ARG A 25 -7.35 -7.54 0.19
CA ARG A 25 -6.72 -6.34 -0.35
C ARG A 25 -6.20 -5.43 0.78
N GLY A 26 -7.04 -5.03 1.73
CA GLY A 26 -6.59 -4.20 2.86
C GLY A 26 -5.41 -4.81 3.64
N ILE A 27 -5.36 -6.13 3.80
CA ILE A 27 -4.25 -6.83 4.48
C ILE A 27 -2.97 -6.80 3.63
N LEU A 28 -3.09 -6.90 2.31
CA LEU A 28 -1.97 -6.79 1.38
C LEU A 28 -1.38 -5.38 1.37
N GLU A 29 -2.22 -4.34 1.43
CA GLU A 29 -1.79 -2.95 1.55
C GLU A 29 -0.85 -2.76 2.75
N GLN A 30 -1.27 -3.24 3.93
CA GLN A 30 -0.47 -3.16 5.16
C GLN A 30 0.84 -3.93 5.10
N LEU A 31 0.87 -5.07 4.37
CA LEU A 31 2.11 -5.81 4.16
C LEU A 31 3.07 -4.99 3.29
N ILE A 32 2.57 -4.45 2.17
CA ILE A 32 3.36 -3.67 1.20
C ILE A 32 3.97 -2.43 1.87
N GLU A 33 3.17 -1.66 2.61
CA GLU A 33 3.64 -0.48 3.36
C GLU A 33 4.65 -0.87 4.46
N SER A 34 4.54 -2.07 5.02
CA SER A 34 5.48 -2.53 6.02
C SER A 34 6.79 -3.06 5.45
N ILE A 35 6.79 -3.66 4.26
CA ILE A 35 8.01 -4.15 3.61
C ILE A 35 8.80 -2.96 3.05
N VAL A 36 8.10 -1.96 2.52
CA VAL A 36 8.72 -0.77 1.94
C VAL A 36 8.06 0.49 2.51
N PRO A 37 8.59 1.09 3.59
CA PRO A 37 7.97 2.26 4.22
C PRO A 37 7.98 3.54 3.35
N THR A 38 8.66 3.50 2.20
CA THR A 38 8.71 4.60 1.23
C THR A 38 7.61 4.54 0.18
N ILE A 39 6.80 3.47 0.15
CA ILE A 39 5.65 3.38 -0.74
C ILE A 39 4.36 3.49 0.05
N ARG A 40 3.39 4.20 -0.53
CA ARG A 40 2.02 4.25 -0.03
C ARG A 40 1.14 3.49 -0.99
N ALA A 41 0.52 2.42 -0.50
CA ALA A 41 -0.41 1.63 -1.27
C ALA A 41 -1.83 2.17 -1.02
N THR A 42 -2.60 2.39 -2.08
CA THR A 42 -3.99 2.82 -2.01
C THR A 42 -4.85 1.78 -2.73
N ASN A 43 -5.65 1.04 -1.98
CA ASN A 43 -6.71 0.18 -2.50
C ASN A 43 -7.94 1.02 -2.90
N GLU A 44 -8.52 0.75 -4.08
CA GLU A 44 -9.63 1.53 -4.67
C GLU A 44 -9.34 3.04 -4.89
N PRO A 45 -8.30 3.37 -5.67
CA PRO A 45 -8.06 4.75 -6.05
C PRO A 45 -9.20 5.33 -6.88
N LYS A 46 -9.49 6.60 -6.66
CA LYS A 46 -10.42 7.36 -7.49
C LYS A 46 -9.94 7.31 -8.95
N ARG A 47 -10.86 7.03 -9.89
CA ARG A 47 -10.60 6.90 -11.34
C ARG A 47 -9.56 7.93 -11.83
N GLN A 48 -8.52 7.44 -12.48
CA GLN A 48 -7.43 8.24 -13.04
C GLN A 48 -7.41 8.12 -14.57
N SER A 49 -6.57 8.91 -15.23
CA SER A 49 -6.41 8.85 -16.70
C SER A 49 -6.10 7.45 -17.25
N CYS A 50 -5.46 6.60 -16.44
CA CYS A 50 -5.15 5.21 -16.80
C CYS A 50 -6.33 4.22 -16.60
N GLY A 51 -7.51 4.67 -16.18
CA GLY A 51 -8.69 3.84 -15.96
C GLY A 51 -9.05 3.64 -14.48
N ALA A 52 -9.49 2.42 -14.14
CA ALA A 52 -9.86 2.02 -12.77
C ALA A 52 -8.93 0.89 -12.29
N PRO A 53 -7.70 1.22 -11.85
CA PRO A 53 -6.80 0.23 -11.28
C PRO A 53 -7.25 -0.18 -9.87
N ASP A 54 -7.13 -1.46 -9.52
CA ASP A 54 -7.44 -1.96 -8.17
C ASP A 54 -6.46 -1.44 -7.10
N TYR A 55 -5.21 -1.13 -7.48
CA TYR A 55 -4.18 -0.59 -6.61
C TYR A 55 -3.36 0.50 -7.27
N ILE A 56 -3.04 1.53 -6.49
CA ILE A 56 -1.99 2.49 -6.82
C ILE A 56 -0.90 2.44 -5.77
N LEU A 57 0.33 2.23 -6.23
CA LEU A 57 1.54 2.29 -5.41
C LEU A 57 2.22 3.63 -5.69
N CYS A 58 2.20 4.53 -4.72
CA CYS A 58 2.91 5.80 -4.82
C CYS A 58 4.28 5.66 -4.14
N ILE A 59 5.34 5.65 -4.94
CA ILE A 59 6.72 5.61 -4.44
C ILE A 59 7.12 7.04 -4.09
N PHE A 60 7.34 7.32 -2.81
CA PHE A 60 7.97 8.56 -2.38
C PHE A 60 9.48 8.43 -2.58
N ARG A 61 9.99 9.08 -3.62
CA ARG A 61 11.42 9.19 -3.85
C ARG A 61 11.96 10.33 -3.00
N ILE A 62 12.73 10.02 -1.97
CA ILE A 62 13.46 11.03 -1.19
C ILE A 62 14.59 11.56 -2.08
N ILE A 63 14.44 12.78 -2.61
CA ILE A 63 15.52 13.49 -3.29
C ILE A 63 16.23 14.33 -2.23
N LEU A 64 17.44 13.92 -1.84
CA LEU A 64 18.34 14.75 -1.04
C LEU A 64 19.01 15.76 -1.98
N THR A 65 18.50 16.99 -2.04
CA THR A 65 19.24 18.11 -2.64
C THR A 65 20.07 18.81 -1.56
N PRO A 66 21.36 19.13 -1.83
CA PRO A 66 22.10 20.02 -0.95
C PRO A 66 21.48 21.43 -0.97
N PRO A 67 21.39 22.16 0.15
CA PRO A 67 21.73 21.80 1.53
C PRO A 67 20.51 21.18 2.25
N PHE A 68 20.61 19.90 2.64
CA PHE A 68 19.71 19.18 3.56
C PHE A 68 18.26 19.66 3.69
N ARG A 69 17.53 19.76 2.57
CA ARG A 69 16.09 20.02 2.58
C ARG A 69 15.37 18.73 2.23
N ILE A 70 14.64 18.15 3.20
CA ILE A 70 13.74 17.01 2.94
C ILE A 70 12.54 17.57 2.18
N ILE A 71 12.49 17.34 0.87
CA ILE A 71 11.32 17.69 0.05
C ILE A 71 10.57 16.38 -0.24
N LEU A 72 9.40 16.23 0.38
CA LEU A 72 8.45 15.15 0.05
C LEU A 72 7.61 15.60 -1.15
N THR A 73 8.01 15.23 -2.37
CA THR A 73 7.15 15.46 -3.55
C THR A 73 6.28 14.23 -3.80
N PRO A 74 4.94 14.34 -3.79
CA PRO A 74 4.09 13.28 -4.33
C PRO A 74 4.38 13.14 -5.83
N HIS A 75 4.68 11.92 -6.27
CA HIS A 75 4.83 11.64 -7.69
C HIS A 75 3.44 11.62 -8.33
N SER A 76 3.01 12.77 -8.82
CA SER A 76 1.86 12.87 -9.74
C SER A 76 2.35 12.40 -11.10
N GLY A 77 2.05 11.13 -11.43
CA GLY A 77 2.04 10.66 -12.81
C GLY A 77 0.80 11.19 -13.54
#